data_AF-A0A1M3HES2-F1
#
_entry.id   AF-A0A1M3HES2-F1
#
_cell.length_a   1.000
_cell.length_b   1.000
_cell.length_c   1.000
_cell.angle_alpha   90.00
_cell.angle_beta   90.00
_cell.angle_gamma   90.00
#
_symmetry.space_group_name_H-M   'P 1'
#
loop_
_entity.id
_entity.type
_entity.pdbx_description
1 polymer ?
#
loop_
_entity_poly.entity_id
_entity_poly.type
_entity_poly.pdbx_seq_one_letter_code
_entity_poly.pdbx_strand_id
1 'polypeptide(L)'
;MSLDAIPIHVVNPTPGESALTGNAPPLLRELAEQVRRLLETGEPSAIDLSALPLTPADLDWLRDRLGSGEIAVTLQANGESTLNETACPGVWWVTHHNEQGAVTSQFIEVAFVPELVKAHPQDVAIGLEQLELSLSGL
;
A
#
# COMPACT_ATOMS: atom_id res chain seq x y z
N MET A 1 -29.16 47.65 -14.94
CA MET A 1 -29.18 46.17 -14.79
C MET A 1 -28.12 45.84 -13.76
N SER A 2 -28.54 45.55 -12.54
CA SER A 2 -27.63 45.23 -11.43
C SER A 2 -27.28 43.74 -11.55
N LEU A 3 -25.99 43.42 -11.50
CA LEU A 3 -25.52 42.04 -11.43
C LEU A 3 -25.69 41.58 -9.98
N ASP A 4 -26.63 40.67 -9.76
CA ASP A 4 -26.82 39.99 -8.49
C ASP A 4 -25.52 39.31 -8.04
N ALA A 5 -25.07 39.64 -6.84
CA ALA A 5 -23.91 39.02 -6.22
C ALA A 5 -24.22 37.54 -5.91
N ILE A 6 -23.51 36.62 -6.54
CA ILE A 6 -23.60 35.18 -6.25
C ILE A 6 -23.04 34.95 -4.85
N PRO A 7 -23.83 34.47 -3.87
CA PRO A 7 -23.30 34.15 -2.56
C PRO A 7 -22.41 32.91 -2.66
N ILE A 8 -21.11 33.08 -2.43
CA ILE A 8 -20.18 31.97 -2.21
C ILE A 8 -20.46 31.41 -0.82
N HIS A 9 -21.18 30.29 -0.75
CA HIS A 9 -21.26 29.49 0.46
C HIS A 9 -19.96 28.71 0.64
N VAL A 10 -19.10 29.19 1.54
CA VAL A 10 -18.02 28.37 2.09
C VAL A 10 -18.68 27.37 3.04
N VAL A 11 -18.90 26.15 2.55
CA VAL A 11 -19.23 25.01 3.41
C VAL A 11 -17.96 24.66 4.15
N ASN A 12 -17.84 25.17 5.38
CA ASN A 12 -16.81 24.72 6.30
C ASN A 12 -17.27 23.34 6.81
N PRO A 13 -16.60 22.23 6.49
CA PRO A 13 -17.02 20.92 6.98
C PRO A 13 -16.92 20.91 8.50
N THR A 14 -17.99 20.46 9.14
CA THR A 14 -18.09 20.19 10.57
C THR A 14 -16.98 19.21 10.97
N PRO A 15 -16.24 19.44 12.07
CA PRO A 15 -15.27 18.46 12.54
C PRO A 15 -16.03 17.24 13.08
N GLY A 16 -16.16 16.18 12.28
CA GLY A 16 -16.85 14.96 12.67
C GLY A 16 -17.40 14.07 11.55
N GLU A 17 -17.50 14.56 10.32
CA GLU A 17 -17.81 13.71 9.16
C GLU A 17 -16.54 13.51 8.34
N SER A 18 -15.98 12.31 8.40
CA SER A 18 -14.92 11.84 7.49
C SER A 18 -15.52 11.72 6.08
N ALA A 19 -15.74 12.85 5.43
CA ALA A 19 -16.24 12.92 4.07
C ALA A 19 -15.10 12.55 3.11
N LEU A 20 -15.43 11.77 2.08
CA LEU A 20 -14.50 11.48 0.99
C LEU A 20 -14.03 12.80 0.38
N THR A 21 -12.72 12.98 0.30
CA THR A 21 -12.14 14.20 -0.29
C THR A 21 -12.25 14.20 -1.81
N GLY A 22 -12.62 13.07 -2.40
CA GLY A 22 -12.62 12.85 -3.85
C GLY A 22 -11.20 12.60 -4.40
N ASN A 23 -10.19 12.47 -3.54
CA ASN A 23 -8.81 12.21 -3.93
C ASN A 23 -8.52 10.71 -4.09
N ALA A 24 -9.35 9.82 -3.55
CA ALA A 24 -9.19 8.36 -3.72
C ALA A 24 -9.58 7.81 -5.12
N PRO A 25 -10.66 8.26 -5.79
CA PRO A 25 -11.03 7.71 -7.10
C PRO A 25 -9.95 7.84 -8.20
N PRO A 26 -9.16 8.93 -8.29
CA PRO A 26 -8.02 9.00 -9.20
C PRO A 26 -7.00 7.87 -9.01
N LEU A 27 -6.80 7.40 -7.78
CA LEU A 27 -5.84 6.32 -7.48
C LEU A 27 -6.21 5.01 -8.16
N LEU A 28 -7.50 4.71 -8.34
CA LEU A 28 -7.91 3.52 -9.07
C LEU A 28 -7.49 3.56 -10.54
N ARG A 29 -7.50 4.75 -11.16
CA ARG A 29 -7.02 4.93 -12.53
C ARG A 29 -5.51 4.76 -12.58
N GLU A 30 -4.80 5.36 -11.65
CA GLU A 30 -3.35 5.23 -11.54
C GLU A 30 -2.93 3.77 -11.32
N LEU A 31 -3.61 3.04 -10.42
CA LEU A 31 -3.37 1.61 -10.21
C LEU A 31 -3.61 0.79 -11.48
N ALA A 32 -4.68 1.07 -12.23
CA ALA A 32 -4.93 0.39 -13.51
C ALA A 32 -3.82 0.65 -14.54
N GLU A 33 -3.27 1.87 -14.58
CA GLU A 33 -2.14 2.22 -15.44
C GLU A 33 -0.84 1.54 -14.98
N GLN A 34 -0.60 1.48 -13.68
CA GLN A 34 0.54 0.79 -13.09
C GLN A 34 0.50 -0.72 -13.35
N VAL A 35 -0.68 -1.35 -13.23
CA VAL A 35 -0.85 -2.78 -13.56
C VAL A 35 -0.60 -3.03 -15.04
N ARG A 36 -1.07 -2.15 -15.93
CA ARG A 36 -0.74 -2.26 -17.37
C ARG A 36 0.76 -2.19 -17.59
N ARG A 37 1.44 -1.22 -16.98
CA ARG A 37 2.89 -1.07 -17.09
C ARG A 37 3.62 -2.31 -16.54
N LEU A 38 3.19 -2.85 -15.40
CA LEU A 38 3.74 -4.08 -14.85
C LEU A 38 3.65 -5.24 -15.84
N LEU A 39 2.52 -5.38 -16.54
CA LEU A 39 2.36 -6.42 -17.57
C LEU A 39 3.22 -6.17 -18.81
N GLU A 40 3.46 -4.92 -19.19
CA GLU A 40 4.24 -4.56 -20.38
C GLU A 40 5.76 -4.62 -20.14
N THR A 41 6.23 -4.16 -18.98
CA THR A 41 7.68 -4.00 -18.70
C THR A 41 8.20 -4.98 -17.66
N GLY A 42 7.32 -5.57 -16.85
CA GLY A 42 7.70 -6.37 -15.68
C GLY A 42 8.21 -5.56 -14.49
N GLU A 43 8.19 -4.23 -14.57
CA GLU A 43 8.71 -3.36 -13.53
C GLU A 43 7.64 -3.07 -12.47
N PRO A 44 7.93 -3.33 -11.18
CA PRO A 44 7.01 -2.98 -10.10
C PRO A 44 6.93 -1.47 -9.88
N SER A 45 5.86 -1.03 -9.24
CA SER A 45 5.67 0.36 -8.82
C SER A 45 4.98 0.42 -7.46
N ALA A 46 5.11 1.56 -6.77
CA ALA A 46 4.45 1.77 -5.48
C ALA A 46 3.85 3.17 -5.42
N ILE A 47 2.72 3.29 -4.73
CA ILE A 47 2.03 4.54 -4.42
C ILE A 47 2.05 4.72 -2.90
N ASP A 48 2.75 5.73 -2.42
CA ASP A 48 2.76 6.09 -1.01
C ASP A 48 1.44 6.80 -0.64
N LEU A 49 0.56 6.09 0.08
CA LEU A 49 -0.72 6.63 0.53
C LEU A 49 -0.55 7.62 1.68
N SER A 50 0.53 7.49 2.46
CA SER A 50 0.83 8.37 3.60
C SER A 50 1.36 9.73 3.14
N ALA A 51 1.94 9.79 1.94
CA ALA A 51 2.40 11.03 1.31
C ALA A 51 1.25 11.83 0.65
N LEU A 52 0.08 11.23 0.44
CA LEU A 52 -1.06 11.86 -0.22
C LEU A 52 -2.00 12.51 0.80
N PRO A 53 -2.71 13.60 0.44
CA PRO A 53 -3.71 14.24 1.29
C PRO A 53 -5.02 13.43 1.30
N LEU A 54 -4.95 12.20 1.81
CA LEU A 54 -6.09 11.29 1.95
C LEU A 54 -6.63 11.35 3.38
N THR A 55 -7.95 11.35 3.51
CA THR A 55 -8.60 11.16 4.82
C THR A 55 -8.68 9.68 5.18
N PRO A 56 -8.89 9.33 6.45
CA PRO A 56 -9.16 7.95 6.84
C PRO A 56 -10.34 7.32 6.07
N ALA A 57 -11.38 8.10 5.76
CA ALA A 57 -12.50 7.60 4.96
C ALA A 57 -12.12 7.32 3.49
N ASP A 58 -11.19 8.09 2.92
CA ASP A 58 -10.65 7.82 1.58
C ASP A 58 -9.87 6.49 1.56
N LEU A 59 -9.09 6.22 2.60
CA LEU A 59 -8.35 4.96 2.76
C LEU A 59 -9.30 3.77 2.97
N ASP A 60 -10.30 3.92 3.84
CA ASP A 60 -11.31 2.88 4.07
C ASP A 60 -12.08 2.57 2.79
N TRP A 61 -12.47 3.61 2.05
CA TRP A 61 -13.15 3.45 0.76
C TRP A 61 -12.27 2.77 -0.28
N LEU A 62 -10.98 3.13 -0.35
CA LEU A 62 -10.03 2.51 -1.27
C LEU A 62 -9.83 1.04 -0.92
N ARG A 63 -9.70 0.71 0.37
CA ARG A 63 -9.55 -0.67 0.86
C ARG A 63 -10.79 -1.51 0.59
N ASP A 64 -11.99 -0.97 0.85
CA ASP A 64 -13.25 -1.65 0.52
C ASP A 64 -13.36 -1.92 -0.99
N ARG A 65 -12.96 -0.94 -1.81
CA ARG A 65 -13.04 -1.03 -3.25
C ARG A 65 -12.06 -2.04 -3.86
N LEU A 66 -10.84 -2.10 -3.31
CA LEU A 66 -9.82 -3.06 -3.75
C LEU A 66 -10.09 -4.47 -3.19
N GLY A 67 -10.79 -4.57 -2.05
CA GLY A 67 -11.13 -5.83 -1.42
C GLY A 67 -9.91 -6.58 -0.88
N SER A 68 -10.14 -7.80 -0.38
CA SER A 68 -9.09 -8.70 0.09
C SER A 68 -8.86 -9.80 -0.95
N GLY A 69 -7.58 -10.07 -1.22
CA GLY A 69 -7.12 -11.18 -2.03
C GLY A 69 -6.87 -12.43 -1.21
N GLU A 70 -6.10 -13.34 -1.80
CA GLU A 70 -5.84 -14.68 -1.24
C GLU A 70 -4.56 -14.72 -0.39
N ILE A 71 -3.61 -13.83 -0.67
CA ILE A 71 -2.28 -13.85 -0.06
C ILE A 71 -2.17 -12.76 1.01
N ALA A 72 -1.74 -13.15 2.19
CA ALA A 72 -1.36 -12.23 3.27
C ALA A 72 0.02 -12.63 3.79
N VAL A 73 0.93 -11.66 3.86
CA VAL A 73 2.29 -11.85 4.36
C VAL A 73 2.52 -10.92 5.54
N THR A 74 3.08 -11.47 6.62
CA THR A 74 3.51 -10.71 7.79
C THR A 74 5.02 -10.83 7.92
N LEU A 75 5.71 -9.69 7.88
CA LEU A 75 7.13 -9.58 8.13
C LEU A 75 7.36 -9.00 9.53
N GLN A 76 8.23 -9.65 10.29
CA GLN A 76 8.71 -9.14 11.57
C GLN A 76 10.15 -8.70 11.41
N ALA A 77 10.35 -7.41 11.13
CA ALA A 77 11.66 -6.79 10.97
C ALA A 77 11.60 -5.38 11.57
N ASN A 78 12.11 -5.22 12.80
CA ASN A 78 12.14 -3.94 13.53
C ASN A 78 10.74 -3.29 13.69
N GLY A 79 9.70 -4.12 13.76
CA GLY A 79 8.30 -3.74 13.64
C GLY A 79 7.54 -4.76 12.80
N GLU A 80 6.21 -4.76 12.91
CA GLU A 80 5.36 -5.66 12.11
C GLU A 80 4.98 -4.98 10.80
N SER A 81 5.32 -5.58 9.68
CA SER A 81 4.89 -5.12 8.36
C SER A 81 3.94 -6.14 7.75
N THR A 82 2.80 -5.70 7.25
CA THR A 82 1.82 -6.56 6.58
C THR A 82 1.73 -6.21 5.12
N LEU A 83 1.74 -7.23 4.26
CA LEU A 83 1.57 -7.11 2.82
C LEU A 83 0.41 -8.02 2.44
N ASN A 84 -0.72 -7.41 2.10
CA ASN A 84 -1.94 -8.13 1.77
C ASN A 84 -2.25 -7.93 0.30
N GLU A 85 -2.41 -9.01 -0.44
CA GLU A 85 -2.93 -8.94 -1.79
C GLU A 85 -4.38 -8.48 -1.73
N THR A 86 -4.78 -7.66 -2.69
CA THR A 86 -6.17 -7.20 -2.82
C THR A 86 -6.96 -8.17 -3.71
N ALA A 87 -8.27 -7.95 -3.88
CA ALA A 87 -9.06 -8.77 -4.80
C ALA A 87 -8.63 -8.58 -6.28
N CYS A 88 -7.80 -7.57 -6.56
CA CYS A 88 -7.09 -7.38 -7.82
C CYS A 88 -5.70 -8.03 -7.72
N PRO A 89 -5.44 -9.15 -8.42
CA PRO A 89 -4.13 -9.81 -8.37
C PRO A 89 -3.01 -8.89 -8.86
N GLY A 90 -1.87 -8.95 -8.16
CA GLY A 90 -0.74 -8.08 -8.44
C GLY A 90 -0.84 -6.66 -7.85
N VAL A 91 -1.91 -6.36 -7.12
CA VAL A 91 -2.04 -5.13 -6.31
C VAL A 91 -2.01 -5.51 -4.83
N TRP A 92 -1.09 -4.91 -4.10
CA TRP A 92 -0.75 -5.26 -2.72
C TRP A 92 -0.89 -4.04 -1.82
N TRP A 93 -1.60 -4.21 -0.72
CA TRP A 93 -1.67 -3.23 0.34
C TRP A 93 -0.59 -3.51 1.38
N VAL A 94 0.38 -2.61 1.48
CA VAL A 94 1.49 -2.71 2.42
C VAL A 94 1.30 -1.72 3.56
N THR A 95 1.41 -2.21 4.78
CA THR A 95 1.32 -1.41 6.00
C THR A 95 2.49 -1.73 6.90
N HIS A 96 3.25 -0.70 7.27
CA HIS A 96 4.33 -0.81 8.24
C HIS A 96 3.84 -0.36 9.61
N HIS A 97 4.19 -1.13 10.63
CA HIS A 97 4.02 -0.77 12.02
C HIS A 97 5.39 -0.62 12.68
N ASN A 98 5.47 0.29 13.64
CA ASN A 98 6.62 0.36 14.53
C ASN A 98 6.57 -0.76 15.60
N GLU A 99 7.61 -0.81 16.44
CA GLU A 99 7.70 -1.75 17.58
C GLU A 99 6.56 -1.58 18.61
N GLN A 100 5.84 -0.45 18.58
CA GLN A 100 4.71 -0.15 19.46
C GLN A 100 3.35 -0.51 18.84
N GLY A 101 3.34 -1.07 17.61
CA GLY A 101 2.14 -1.45 16.88
C GLY A 101 1.39 -0.29 16.22
N ALA A 102 1.97 0.91 16.18
CA ALA A 102 1.37 2.05 15.48
C ALA A 102 1.78 2.02 14.00
N VAL A 103 0.81 2.29 13.12
CA VAL A 103 1.05 2.42 11.67
C VAL A 103 1.99 3.58 11.41
N THR A 104 3.15 3.29 10.82
CA THR A 104 4.16 4.29 10.44
C THR A 104 4.01 4.75 9.00
N SER A 105 3.64 3.83 8.10
CA SER A 105 3.41 4.13 6.69
C SER A 105 2.50 3.09 6.04
N GLN A 106 1.83 3.52 4.98
CA GLN A 106 0.96 2.72 4.14
C GLN A 106 1.20 3.05 2.68
N PHE A 107 1.33 2.02 1.85
CA PHE A 107 1.44 2.17 0.40
C PHE A 107 0.75 1.03 -0.34
N ILE A 108 0.45 1.27 -1.60
CA ILE A 108 0.01 0.23 -2.52
C ILE A 108 1.17 -0.12 -3.43
N GLU A 109 1.56 -1.38 -3.44
CA GLU A 109 2.58 -1.89 -4.35
C GLU A 109 1.90 -2.67 -5.48
N VAL A 110 2.27 -2.37 -6.71
CA VAL A 110 1.84 -3.08 -7.92
C VAL A 110 3.02 -3.92 -8.39
N ALA A 111 2.94 -5.22 -8.12
CA ALA A 111 4.02 -6.18 -8.37
C ALA A 111 3.47 -7.61 -8.45
N PHE A 112 4.16 -8.50 -9.18
CA PHE A 112 3.83 -9.93 -9.15
C PHE A 112 4.05 -10.55 -7.77
N VAL A 113 5.14 -10.14 -7.13
CA VAL A 113 5.49 -10.48 -5.75
C VAL A 113 6.12 -9.22 -5.16
N PRO A 114 5.66 -8.77 -3.97
CA PRO A 114 6.22 -7.57 -3.35
C PRO A 114 7.72 -7.70 -3.12
N GLU A 115 8.45 -6.60 -3.30
CA GLU A 115 9.91 -6.62 -3.21
C GLU A 115 10.39 -7.04 -1.82
N LEU A 116 9.68 -6.62 -0.76
CA LEU A 116 10.00 -6.96 0.63
C LEU A 116 9.93 -8.47 0.93
N VAL A 117 9.18 -9.25 0.14
CA VAL A 117 9.05 -10.70 0.35
C VAL A 117 10.26 -11.46 -0.20
N LYS A 118 11.01 -10.86 -1.13
CA LYS A 118 12.16 -11.52 -1.76
C LYS A 118 13.34 -11.56 -0.80
N ALA A 119 13.86 -12.76 -0.55
CA ALA A 119 15.08 -12.92 0.24
C ALA A 119 16.26 -12.26 -0.49
N HIS A 120 17.02 -11.44 0.24
CA HIS A 120 18.18 -10.78 -0.33
C HIS A 120 19.27 -11.81 -0.64
N PRO A 121 20.00 -11.71 -1.78
CA PRO A 121 21.00 -12.71 -2.16
C PRO A 121 22.08 -12.96 -1.09
N GLN A 122 22.41 -11.93 -0.30
CA GLN A 122 23.36 -12.04 0.81
C GLN A 122 22.81 -12.89 1.96
N ASP A 123 21.53 -12.73 2.31
CA ASP A 123 20.90 -13.54 3.36
C ASP A 123 20.80 -15.00 2.93
N VAL A 124 20.53 -15.24 1.64
CA VAL A 124 20.54 -16.59 1.06
C VAL A 124 21.94 -17.21 1.12
N ALA A 125 23.00 -16.44 0.86
CA ALA A 125 24.37 -16.92 0.97
C ALA A 125 24.74 -17.28 2.42
N ILE A 126 24.35 -16.46 3.40
CA ILE A 126 24.51 -16.77 4.84
C ILE A 126 23.74 -18.04 5.19
N GLY A 127 22.51 -18.20 4.67
CA GLY A 127 21.71 -19.40 4.87
C GLY A 127 22.39 -20.68 4.32
N LEU A 128 23.09 -20.58 3.18
CA LEU A 128 23.87 -21.69 2.64
C LEU A 128 25.03 -22.07 3.59
N GLU A 129 25.80 -21.09 4.05
CA GLU A 129 26.92 -21.33 4.98
C GLU A 129 26.42 -22.01 6.28
N GLN A 130 25.29 -21.56 6.82
CA GLN A 130 24.67 -22.17 8.01
C GLN A 130 24.25 -23.62 7.78
N LEU A 131 23.70 -23.92 6.59
CA LEU A 131 23.30 -25.28 6.23
C LEU A 131 24.52 -26.20 6.09
N GLU A 132 25.60 -25.73 5.46
CA GLU A 132 26.86 -26.48 5.29
C GLU A 132 27.54 -26.77 6.64
N LEU A 133 27.53 -25.81 7.56
CA LEU A 133 28.02 -26.02 8.93
C LEU A 133 27.19 -27.08 9.67
N SER A 134 25.87 -27.07 9.50
CA SER A 134 24.97 -28.04 10.13
C SER A 134 25.21 -29.46 9.60
N LEU A 135 25.57 -29.61 8.33
CA LEU A 135 25.94 -30.89 7.70
C LEU A 135 27.28 -31.44 8.21
N SER A 136 28.22 -30.56 8.56
CA SER A 136 29.54 -30.96 9.08
C SER A 136 29.51 -31.44 10.53
N GLY A 137 28.39 -31.22 11.24
CA GLY A 137 28.15 -31.68 12.60
C GLY A 137 27.37 -33.00 12.71
N LEU A 138 27.00 -33.61 11.58
CA LEU A 138 26.39 -34.95 11.46
C LEU A 138 27.44 -36.04 11.26
#